data_AF-A0A812KRW5-F1
#
_entry.id   AF-A0A812KRW5-F1
#
_cell.length_a   1.000
_cell.length_b   1.000
_cell.length_c   1.000
_cell.angle_alpha   90.00
_cell.angle_beta   90.00
_cell.angle_gamma   90.00
#
_symmetry.space_group_name_H-M   'P 1'
#
loop_
_entity.id
_entity.type
_entity.pdbx_description
1 polymer ?
#
loop_
_entity_poly.entity_id
_entity_poly.type
_entity_poly.pdbx_seq_one_letter_code
_entity_poly.pdbx_strand_id
1 'polypeptide(L)'
;MAGSLSRPKAAKVLLAVALAAVLQWAKTPAFAAPQARSRDMSRRRAADELSPLANLAQDPSFQAAVAGAWTMVQTTLTPATDLVESLAKVQEYAKSWGGQELFDGNDAEKHVDELTKRIEQGVDDGNTVLIPIAQEADLPLEPIRGTPFEKLMVAVLQNTSVAGVYTLHAEPGAGKSTSATLAALELKGRQPRKDVIVLLQNDFERQLESFFRLSDIKYTAEIVRPFFTRLKDKGIRVRLILDNVLDSGTMSEQSADRLKVLARAANDNLHQIIVIVQSEAAATSIGALNGDTTHKGNQMPAEWYRWSRQETQKLLNSTNIQELLKKRLRDGDAEELNVLMTEALDRAEIPDEYGQWRPRSTKRYIMTGDRPTAPLPIPGPSAGSAGSAGTTSTSFVWVQQLIRKDGNGGLQLVGNAFPIDPVPQNIAYLKEAIKKKKPNRVMCDADEIVIHSQKDGRWVPEDEEKNINRGTSRKDCYGFVLPPADGA
;
A
#
# COMPACT_ATOMS: atom_id res chain seq x y z
N MET A 1 -42.30 -25.76 37.54
CA MET A 1 -42.66 -24.57 36.73
C MET A 1 -41.41 -23.73 36.56
N ALA A 2 -40.77 -23.82 35.40
CA ALA A 2 -39.62 -23.00 35.03
C ALA A 2 -39.97 -22.33 33.69
N GLY A 3 -40.12 -21.00 33.70
CA GLY A 3 -40.44 -20.21 32.52
C GLY A 3 -39.17 -19.79 31.79
N SER A 4 -39.06 -20.17 30.52
CA SER A 4 -37.96 -19.78 29.64
C SER A 4 -38.15 -18.33 29.17
N LEU A 5 -37.14 -17.49 29.42
CA LEU A 5 -37.07 -16.12 28.92
C LEU A 5 -36.47 -16.13 27.50
N SER A 6 -37.33 -15.99 26.50
CA SER A 6 -36.94 -15.83 25.10
C SER A 6 -36.27 -14.46 24.88
N ARG A 7 -34.98 -14.44 24.51
CA ARG A 7 -34.32 -13.26 23.91
C ARG A 7 -34.03 -13.48 22.41
N PRO A 8 -34.96 -13.13 21.50
CA PRO A 8 -34.65 -13.00 20.06
C PRO A 8 -34.82 -11.58 19.50
N LYS A 9 -35.09 -10.56 20.33
CA LYS A 9 -35.39 -9.20 19.84
C LYS A 9 -34.14 -8.35 19.55
N ALA A 10 -33.05 -8.50 20.30
CA ALA A 10 -31.84 -7.70 20.11
C ALA A 10 -31.11 -8.02 18.79
N ALA A 11 -31.03 -9.31 18.41
CA ALA A 11 -30.40 -9.73 17.16
C ALA A 11 -31.15 -9.22 15.92
N LYS A 12 -32.48 -9.17 15.97
CA LYS A 12 -33.31 -8.64 14.86
C LYS A 12 -33.15 -7.13 14.70
N VAL A 13 -32.97 -6.40 15.80
CA VAL A 13 -32.72 -4.95 15.78
C VAL A 13 -31.33 -4.65 15.22
N LEU A 14 -30.30 -5.38 15.65
CA LEU A 14 -28.94 -5.23 15.12
C LEU A 14 -28.86 -5.58 13.62
N LEU A 15 -29.53 -6.64 13.18
CA LEU A 15 -29.60 -7.01 11.76
C LEU A 15 -30.32 -5.93 10.94
N ALA A 16 -31.41 -5.36 11.45
CA ALA A 16 -32.14 -4.28 10.78
C ALA A 16 -31.31 -2.98 10.67
N VAL A 17 -30.51 -2.66 11.69
CA VAL A 17 -29.61 -1.50 11.68
C VAL A 17 -28.45 -1.72 10.72
N ALA A 18 -27.85 -2.91 10.70
CA ALA A 18 -26.80 -3.27 9.73
C ALA A 18 -27.33 -3.24 8.28
N LEU A 19 -28.54 -3.77 8.05
CA LEU A 19 -29.19 -3.73 6.74
C LEU A 19 -29.53 -2.29 6.31
N ALA A 20 -30.00 -1.46 7.25
CA ALA A 20 -30.26 -0.04 6.99
C ALA A 20 -28.97 0.73 6.70
N ALA A 21 -27.86 0.43 7.38
CA ALA A 21 -26.55 1.03 7.10
C ALA A 21 -26.04 0.62 5.72
N VAL A 22 -26.18 -0.65 5.32
CA VAL A 22 -25.84 -1.13 3.97
C VAL A 22 -26.73 -0.50 2.90
N LEU A 23 -28.03 -0.37 3.16
CA LEU A 23 -28.99 0.26 2.24
C LEU A 23 -28.80 1.78 2.13
N GLN A 24 -28.42 2.45 3.21
CA GLN A 24 -28.11 3.87 3.23
C GLN A 24 -26.73 4.14 2.60
N TRP A 25 -25.80 3.21 2.75
CA TRP A 25 -24.51 3.17 2.05
C TRP A 25 -24.69 3.02 0.53
N ALA A 26 -25.60 2.15 0.07
CA ALA A 26 -25.97 2.03 -1.35
C ALA A 26 -26.71 3.28 -1.90
N LYS A 27 -27.24 4.15 -1.02
CA LYS A 27 -27.95 5.39 -1.38
C LYS A 27 -27.10 6.65 -1.26
N THR A 28 -25.85 6.55 -0.79
CA THR A 28 -24.92 7.69 -0.77
C THR A 28 -24.67 8.16 -2.21
N PRO A 29 -24.62 9.47 -2.53
CA PRO A 29 -24.51 9.97 -3.91
C PRO A 29 -23.28 9.51 -4.69
N ALA A 30 -22.29 8.91 -4.03
CA ALA A 30 -21.18 8.20 -4.64
C ALA A 30 -21.59 6.97 -5.48
N PHE A 31 -22.86 6.53 -5.40
CA PHE A 31 -23.41 5.36 -6.09
C PHE A 31 -24.67 5.66 -6.92
N ALA A 32 -24.99 6.94 -7.18
CA ALA A 32 -26.00 7.27 -8.18
C ALA A 32 -25.46 6.89 -9.56
N ALA A 33 -26.02 5.83 -10.14
CA ALA A 33 -25.57 5.15 -11.34
C ALA A 33 -25.22 6.08 -12.52
N PRO A 34 -24.27 5.67 -13.38
CA PRO A 34 -23.97 6.36 -14.62
C PRO A 34 -25.19 6.34 -15.55
N GLN A 35 -25.64 7.51 -16.00
CA GLN A 35 -26.53 7.56 -17.15
C GLN A 35 -25.75 7.15 -18.41
N ALA A 36 -26.17 6.00 -18.94
CA ALA A 36 -26.10 5.59 -20.35
C ALA A 36 -24.71 5.27 -20.95
N ARG A 37 -24.36 3.97 -20.95
CA ARG A 37 -24.38 3.10 -22.16
C ARG A 37 -23.88 1.69 -21.81
N SER A 38 -24.81 0.78 -21.53
CA SER A 38 -24.77 -0.65 -21.87
C SER A 38 -25.96 -1.32 -21.19
N ARG A 39 -27.03 -1.54 -21.95
CA ARG A 39 -28.13 -2.43 -21.53
C ARG A 39 -27.70 -3.85 -21.85
N ASP A 40 -27.08 -4.51 -20.88
CA ASP A 40 -27.24 -5.95 -20.58
C ASP A 40 -26.20 -6.36 -19.53
N MET A 41 -26.53 -6.12 -18.25
CA MET A 41 -25.82 -6.75 -17.12
C MET A 41 -26.81 -7.67 -16.43
N SER A 42 -26.58 -8.97 -16.60
CA SER A 42 -27.42 -10.06 -16.10
C SER A 42 -27.35 -10.15 -14.57
N ARG A 43 -28.48 -10.51 -13.93
CA ARG A 43 -28.66 -10.67 -12.48
C ARG A 43 -27.63 -11.56 -11.76
N ARG A 44 -26.79 -12.31 -12.48
CA ARG A 44 -25.73 -13.15 -11.89
C ARG A 44 -24.53 -12.32 -11.40
N ARG A 45 -24.14 -11.24 -12.08
CA ARG A 45 -23.02 -10.38 -11.62
C ARG A 45 -23.31 -9.65 -10.31
N ALA A 46 -24.54 -9.22 -10.08
CA ALA A 46 -24.92 -8.60 -8.82
C ALA A 46 -24.79 -9.57 -7.62
N ALA A 47 -25.01 -10.87 -7.82
CA ALA A 47 -24.80 -11.86 -6.76
C ALA A 47 -23.31 -12.13 -6.49
N ASP A 48 -22.48 -12.10 -7.54
CA ASP A 48 -21.03 -12.26 -7.43
C ASP A 48 -20.35 -11.01 -6.81
N GLU A 49 -20.82 -9.80 -7.11
CA GLU A 49 -20.34 -8.54 -6.52
C GLU A 49 -20.82 -8.31 -5.08
N LEU A 50 -21.95 -8.92 -4.69
CA LEU A 50 -22.47 -8.87 -3.32
C LEU A 50 -21.93 -10.00 -2.43
N SER A 51 -21.31 -11.04 -3.00
CA SER A 51 -20.70 -12.14 -2.24
C SER A 51 -19.55 -11.70 -1.31
N PRO A 52 -18.67 -10.75 -1.69
CA PRO A 52 -17.70 -10.13 -0.77
C PRO A 52 -18.37 -9.41 0.40
N LEU A 53 -19.51 -8.73 0.17
CA LEU A 53 -20.28 -8.06 1.22
C LEU A 53 -20.99 -9.05 2.16
N ALA A 54 -21.41 -10.22 1.64
CA ALA A 54 -21.98 -11.30 2.43
C ALA A 54 -20.92 -11.98 3.33
N ASN A 55 -19.67 -12.10 2.87
CA ASN A 55 -18.55 -12.60 3.69
C ASN A 55 -18.05 -11.56 4.71
N LEU A 56 -18.12 -10.26 4.38
CA LEU A 56 -17.89 -9.16 5.32
C LEU A 56 -18.87 -9.20 6.51
N ALA A 57 -20.02 -9.87 6.36
CA ALA A 57 -21.09 -9.94 7.34
C ALA A 57 -20.97 -11.07 8.38
N GLN A 58 -19.87 -11.84 8.38
CA GLN A 58 -19.73 -12.99 9.28
C GLN A 58 -19.15 -12.65 10.67
N ASP A 59 -18.55 -11.46 10.85
CA ASP A 59 -18.09 -11.00 12.17
C ASP A 59 -18.94 -9.81 12.68
N PRO A 60 -19.90 -10.06 13.59
CA PRO A 60 -20.75 -9.03 14.17
C PRO A 60 -19.95 -7.96 14.92
N SER A 61 -18.79 -8.30 15.47
CA SER A 61 -17.95 -7.35 16.21
C SER A 61 -17.28 -6.35 15.26
N PHE A 62 -16.79 -6.83 14.12
CA PHE A 62 -16.25 -5.98 13.08
C PHE A 62 -17.32 -5.07 12.47
N GLN A 63 -18.53 -5.58 12.20
CA GLN A 63 -19.62 -4.75 11.70
C GLN A 63 -20.00 -3.62 12.66
N ALA A 64 -20.10 -3.93 13.96
CA ALA A 64 -20.37 -2.92 14.97
C ALA A 64 -19.23 -1.88 15.04
N ALA A 65 -17.97 -2.33 14.95
CA ALA A 65 -16.81 -1.45 14.89
C ALA A 65 -16.82 -0.55 13.65
N VAL A 66 -17.13 -1.11 12.46
CA VAL A 66 -17.25 -0.35 11.20
C VAL A 66 -18.39 0.68 11.28
N ALA A 67 -19.57 0.29 11.77
CA ALA A 67 -20.70 1.21 11.92
C ALA A 67 -20.40 2.33 12.94
N GLY A 68 -19.76 1.98 14.06
CA GLY A 68 -19.30 2.94 15.06
C GLY A 68 -18.26 3.91 14.52
N ALA A 69 -17.21 3.39 13.89
CA ALA A 69 -16.17 4.17 13.22
C ALA A 69 -16.76 5.09 12.15
N TRP A 70 -17.72 4.60 11.36
CA TRP A 70 -18.36 5.40 10.32
C TRP A 70 -19.15 6.57 10.90
N THR A 71 -19.92 6.31 11.96
CA THR A 71 -20.69 7.35 12.66
C THR A 71 -19.75 8.38 13.29
N MET A 72 -18.69 7.93 13.95
CA MET A 72 -17.65 8.77 14.53
C MET A 72 -16.99 9.65 13.47
N VAL A 73 -16.59 9.06 12.35
CA VAL A 73 -15.91 9.77 11.26
C VAL A 73 -16.84 10.81 10.60
N GLN A 74 -18.14 10.54 10.53
CA GLN A 74 -19.08 11.49 9.93
C GLN A 74 -19.42 12.68 10.84
N THR A 75 -19.28 12.55 12.16
CA THR A 75 -19.85 13.52 13.12
C THR A 75 -18.84 14.14 14.08
N THR A 76 -17.67 13.53 14.25
CA THR A 76 -16.75 13.86 15.36
C THR A 76 -15.26 13.79 15.00
N LEU A 77 -14.91 13.79 13.70
CA LEU A 77 -13.50 13.88 13.32
C LEU A 77 -12.90 15.18 13.85
N THR A 78 -11.75 15.04 14.49
CA THR A 78 -10.91 16.19 14.84
C THR A 78 -10.59 16.96 13.55
N PRO A 79 -10.56 18.30 13.55
CA PRO A 79 -10.08 19.05 12.41
C PRO A 79 -8.68 18.60 11.96
N ALA A 80 -8.42 18.70 10.65
CA ALA A 80 -7.15 18.31 10.06
C ALA A 80 -5.95 19.07 10.65
N THR A 81 -6.13 20.36 10.92
CA THR A 81 -5.15 21.27 11.53
C THR A 81 -4.68 20.77 12.89
N ASP A 82 -5.61 20.37 13.75
CA ASP A 82 -5.31 19.98 15.14
C ASP A 82 -4.58 18.63 15.18
N LEU A 83 -4.82 17.76 14.19
CA LEU A 83 -4.04 16.52 14.04
C LEU A 83 -2.61 16.80 13.56
N VAL A 84 -2.41 17.77 12.67
CA VAL A 84 -1.06 18.20 12.24
C VAL A 84 -0.29 18.79 13.42
N GLU A 85 -0.93 19.59 14.28
CA GLU A 85 -0.30 20.06 15.52
C GLU A 85 0.02 18.91 16.49
N SER A 86 -0.88 17.92 16.58
CA SER A 86 -0.65 16.73 17.40
C SER A 86 0.51 15.88 16.91
N LEU A 87 0.79 15.88 15.60
CA LEU A 87 1.93 15.18 15.02
C LEU A 87 3.25 15.72 15.57
N ALA A 88 3.39 17.03 15.77
CA ALA A 88 4.62 17.62 16.33
C ALA A 88 4.96 17.04 17.73
N LYS A 89 3.94 16.89 18.59
CA LYS A 89 4.10 16.26 19.92
C LYS A 89 4.48 14.78 19.80
N VAL A 90 3.88 14.07 18.86
CA VAL A 90 4.21 12.66 18.58
C VAL A 90 5.65 12.52 18.06
N GLN A 91 6.11 13.45 17.24
CA GLN A 91 7.49 13.48 16.75
C GLN A 91 8.49 13.79 17.88
N GLU A 92 8.14 14.65 18.83
CA GLU A 92 8.97 14.90 20.02
C GLU A 92 9.11 13.64 20.88
N TYR A 93 8.00 12.94 21.12
CA TYR A 93 8.03 11.65 21.82
C TYR A 93 8.84 10.59 21.05
N ALA A 94 8.73 10.54 19.72
CA ALA A 94 9.53 9.64 18.90
C ALA A 94 11.03 9.94 18.95
N LYS A 95 11.42 11.23 19.06
CA LYS A 95 12.83 11.62 19.26
C LYS A 95 13.36 11.13 20.60
N SER A 96 12.58 11.26 21.67
CA SER A 96 13.00 10.77 22.99
C SER A 96 13.08 9.23 23.03
N TRP A 97 12.19 8.55 22.30
CA TRP A 97 12.25 7.10 22.08
C TRP A 97 13.56 6.70 21.38
N GLY A 98 13.94 7.42 20.32
CA GLY A 98 15.14 7.17 19.51
C GLY A 98 16.47 7.44 20.22
N GLY A 99 16.46 8.05 21.41
CA GLY A 99 17.66 8.30 22.22
C GLY A 99 18.05 7.15 23.16
N GLN A 100 17.35 6.02 23.12
CA GLN A 100 17.63 4.86 23.97
C GLN A 100 18.89 4.10 23.54
N GLU A 101 19.56 3.45 24.49
CA GLU A 101 20.65 2.51 24.18
C GLU A 101 20.14 1.38 23.28
N LEU A 102 21.02 0.93 22.38
CA LEU A 102 20.71 -0.19 21.50
C LEU A 102 21.08 -1.50 22.20
N PHE A 103 20.19 -2.48 22.15
CA PHE A 103 20.45 -3.84 22.57
C PHE A 103 21.50 -4.48 21.68
N ASP A 104 22.63 -4.84 22.28
CA ASP A 104 23.77 -5.44 21.60
C ASP A 104 23.86 -6.96 21.75
N GLY A 105 22.90 -7.57 22.46
CA GLY A 105 22.87 -8.99 22.80
C GLY A 105 23.11 -9.26 24.29
N ASN A 106 23.42 -8.23 25.09
CA ASN A 106 23.67 -8.39 26.52
C ASN A 106 22.45 -7.98 27.36
N ASP A 107 22.03 -8.86 28.28
CA ASP A 107 20.98 -8.60 29.28
C ASP A 107 19.62 -8.18 28.69
N ALA A 108 19.00 -9.11 27.95
CA ALA A 108 17.70 -8.90 27.31
C ALA A 108 16.59 -8.51 28.29
N GLU A 109 16.62 -9.02 29.53
CA GLU A 109 15.62 -8.69 30.55
C GLU A 109 15.69 -7.22 30.93
N LYS A 110 16.89 -6.70 31.21
CA LYS A 110 17.08 -5.28 31.51
C LYS A 110 16.65 -4.40 30.35
N HIS A 111 17.03 -4.73 29.12
CA HIS A 111 16.61 -3.98 27.92
C HIS A 111 15.09 -3.93 27.78
N VAL A 112 14.44 -5.09 27.95
CA VAL A 112 12.98 -5.20 27.90
C VAL A 112 12.31 -4.38 29.00
N ASP A 113 12.85 -4.38 30.22
CA ASP A 113 12.34 -3.58 31.33
C ASP A 113 12.46 -2.08 31.06
N GLU A 114 13.56 -1.64 30.45
CA GLU A 114 13.75 -0.24 30.05
C GLU A 114 12.77 0.19 28.95
N LEU A 115 12.62 -0.61 27.89
CA LEU A 115 11.64 -0.36 26.83
C LEU A 115 10.22 -0.30 27.39
N THR A 116 9.85 -1.25 28.26
CA THR A 116 8.52 -1.35 28.88
C THR A 116 8.25 -0.12 29.74
N LYS A 117 9.20 0.28 30.58
CA LYS A 117 9.10 1.45 31.44
C LYS A 117 8.90 2.74 30.62
N ARG A 118 9.59 2.87 29.49
CA ARG A 118 9.45 4.03 28.59
C ARG A 118 8.06 4.10 27.96
N ILE A 119 7.51 2.98 27.50
CA ILE A 119 6.14 2.94 26.99
C ILE A 119 5.13 3.27 28.10
N GLU A 120 5.31 2.72 29.29
CA GLU A 120 4.46 2.99 30.46
C GLU A 120 4.46 4.49 30.80
N GLN A 121 5.64 5.10 30.88
CA GLN A 121 5.79 6.55 31.08
C GLN A 121 5.10 7.35 29.98
N GLY A 122 5.31 6.98 28.71
CA GLY A 122 4.65 7.63 27.58
C GLY A 122 3.13 7.55 27.67
N VAL A 123 2.58 6.40 28.04
CA VAL A 123 1.13 6.24 28.27
C VAL A 123 0.64 7.12 29.41
N ASP A 124 1.36 7.15 30.53
CA ASP A 124 0.99 7.95 31.70
C ASP A 124 1.06 9.47 31.40
N ASP A 125 1.97 9.88 30.51
CA ASP A 125 2.08 11.26 29.99
C ASP A 125 1.05 11.58 28.88
N GLY A 126 0.19 10.63 28.50
CA GLY A 126 -0.79 10.79 27.42
C GLY A 126 -0.22 10.68 25.99
N ASN A 127 1.02 10.22 25.86
CA ASN A 127 1.69 9.92 24.60
C ASN A 127 1.40 8.48 24.13
N THR A 128 0.15 8.26 23.71
CA THR A 128 -0.33 6.93 23.27
C THR A 128 -0.07 6.62 21.80
N VAL A 129 0.64 7.48 21.08
CA VAL A 129 1.00 7.30 19.66
C VAL A 129 2.49 7.50 19.50
N LEU A 130 3.15 6.54 18.85
CA LEU A 130 4.59 6.55 18.56
C LEU A 130 4.82 6.34 17.06
N ILE A 131 5.60 7.22 16.43
CA ILE A 131 5.97 7.13 15.02
C ILE A 131 7.50 7.24 14.94
N PRO A 132 8.24 6.11 15.09
CA PRO A 132 9.69 6.11 15.11
C PRO A 132 10.31 6.67 13.82
N ILE A 133 11.47 7.32 13.97
CA ILE A 133 12.18 8.05 12.91
C ILE A 133 12.58 7.10 11.77
N ALA A 134 11.91 7.19 10.61
CA ALA A 134 12.57 7.30 9.30
C ALA A 134 11.56 7.73 8.23
N GLN A 135 11.83 8.92 7.68
CA GLN A 135 10.94 9.78 6.90
C GLN A 135 10.01 10.56 7.80
N GLU A 136 10.12 11.89 7.73
CA GLU A 136 9.07 12.80 8.15
C GLU A 136 7.77 12.15 7.66
N ALA A 137 6.92 11.70 8.58
CA ALA A 137 5.56 11.32 8.24
C ALA A 137 4.91 12.64 7.82
N ASP A 138 5.23 13.10 6.61
CA ASP A 138 4.78 14.34 6.03
C ASP A 138 3.33 14.10 5.67
N LEU A 139 2.51 14.17 6.71
CA LEU A 139 1.14 14.55 6.52
C LEU A 139 1.20 15.84 5.69
N PRO A 140 0.50 15.88 4.55
CA PRO A 140 0.38 17.14 3.84
C PRO A 140 -0.17 18.19 4.82
N LEU A 141 0.28 19.43 4.71
CA LEU A 141 -0.16 20.54 5.57
C LEU A 141 -1.69 20.62 5.69
N GLU A 142 -2.38 20.28 4.61
CA GLU A 142 -3.85 20.22 4.53
C GLU A 142 -4.29 18.80 4.17
N PRO A 143 -4.31 17.87 5.13
CA PRO A 143 -4.70 16.50 4.86
C PRO A 143 -6.22 16.40 4.66
N ILE A 144 -6.64 15.67 3.62
CA ILE A 144 -8.05 15.38 3.38
C ILE A 144 -8.51 14.30 4.36
N ARG A 145 -9.57 14.61 5.09
CA ARG A 145 -10.15 13.76 6.14
C ARG A 145 -11.37 12.99 5.66
N GLY A 146 -11.65 11.89 6.34
CA GLY A 146 -12.83 11.06 6.14
C GLY A 146 -12.76 10.20 4.88
N THR A 147 -11.55 9.94 4.38
CA THR A 147 -11.35 9.07 3.21
C THR A 147 -11.83 7.66 3.51
N PRO A 148 -12.21 6.86 2.49
CA PRO A 148 -12.65 5.49 2.73
C PRO A 148 -11.61 4.64 3.46
N PHE A 149 -10.31 4.81 3.14
CA PHE A 149 -9.25 4.07 3.81
C PHE A 149 -8.99 4.56 5.24
N GLU A 150 -9.12 5.86 5.54
CA GLU A 150 -9.04 6.38 6.92
C GLU A 150 -10.14 5.76 7.79
N LYS A 151 -11.36 5.66 7.26
CA LYS A 151 -12.49 5.03 7.95
C LYS A 151 -12.23 3.55 8.25
N LEU A 152 -11.68 2.81 7.28
CA LEU A 152 -11.24 1.43 7.49
C LEU A 152 -10.21 1.35 8.60
N MET A 153 -9.18 2.21 8.57
CA MET A 153 -8.12 2.21 9.59
C MET A 153 -8.67 2.52 10.99
N VAL A 154 -9.58 3.48 11.12
CA VAL A 154 -10.25 3.77 12.40
C VAL A 154 -11.02 2.53 12.89
N ALA A 155 -11.79 1.87 12.02
CA ALA A 155 -12.53 0.67 12.39
C ALA A 155 -11.60 -0.48 12.83
N VAL A 156 -10.52 -0.72 12.10
CA VAL A 156 -9.53 -1.77 12.42
C VAL A 156 -8.82 -1.49 13.74
N LEU A 157 -8.45 -0.23 13.99
CA LEU A 157 -7.80 0.18 15.24
C LEU A 157 -8.78 0.20 16.42
N GLN A 158 -10.07 0.41 16.21
CA GLN A 158 -11.08 0.28 17.25
C GLN A 158 -11.46 -1.17 17.54
N ASN A 159 -11.20 -2.09 16.60
CA ASN A 159 -11.49 -3.50 16.81
C ASN A 159 -10.50 -4.12 17.80
N THR A 160 -10.95 -4.28 19.05
CA THR A 160 -10.17 -4.90 20.12
C THR A 160 -10.23 -6.43 20.12
N SER A 161 -11.07 -7.08 19.31
CA SER A 161 -11.22 -8.54 19.34
C SER A 161 -10.07 -9.28 18.64
N VAL A 162 -9.30 -8.58 17.81
CA VAL A 162 -8.27 -9.18 16.95
C VAL A 162 -6.88 -9.05 17.58
N ALA A 163 -6.19 -10.18 17.74
CA ALA A 163 -4.79 -10.25 18.12
C ALA A 163 -3.96 -10.90 17.00
N GLY A 164 -2.64 -10.75 17.06
CA GLY A 164 -1.75 -11.23 16.00
C GLY A 164 -1.68 -10.27 14.81
N VAL A 165 -1.43 -10.80 13.62
CA VAL A 165 -1.25 -10.01 12.38
C VAL A 165 -2.55 -9.95 11.58
N TYR A 166 -2.88 -8.75 11.13
CA TYR A 166 -4.03 -8.44 10.28
C TYR A 166 -3.56 -7.65 9.05
N THR A 167 -3.77 -8.17 7.84
CA THR A 167 -3.27 -7.53 6.62
C THR A 167 -4.35 -6.77 5.88
N LEU A 168 -4.03 -5.54 5.48
CA LEU A 168 -4.87 -4.66 4.69
C LEU A 168 -4.16 -4.34 3.38
N HIS A 169 -4.93 -4.07 2.33
CA HIS A 169 -4.39 -3.59 1.07
C HIS A 169 -5.24 -2.49 0.46
N ALA A 170 -4.60 -1.63 -0.32
CA ALA A 170 -5.26 -0.77 -1.29
C ALA A 170 -4.24 -0.34 -2.34
N GLU A 171 -4.73 0.17 -3.46
CA GLU A 171 -3.89 0.50 -4.60
C GLU A 171 -2.72 1.45 -4.25
N PRO A 172 -1.60 1.34 -4.98
CA PRO A 172 -0.51 2.30 -4.88
C PRO A 172 -1.01 3.73 -5.10
N GLY A 173 -0.77 4.60 -4.12
CA GLY A 173 -1.16 6.00 -4.22
C GLY A 173 -2.60 6.34 -3.83
N ALA A 174 -3.37 5.39 -3.26
CA ALA A 174 -4.72 5.64 -2.71
C ALA A 174 -4.73 6.48 -1.40
N GLY A 175 -3.57 6.84 -0.85
CA GLY A 175 -3.46 7.61 0.40
C GLY A 175 -3.44 6.76 1.67
N LYS A 176 -3.03 5.49 1.58
CA LYS A 176 -2.95 4.54 2.70
C LYS A 176 -2.16 5.09 3.89
N SER A 177 -0.93 5.53 3.64
CA SER A 177 -0.01 6.03 4.68
C SER A 177 -0.58 7.24 5.40
N THR A 178 -1.03 8.25 4.66
CA THR A 178 -1.71 9.42 5.23
C THR A 178 -2.91 9.02 6.07
N SER A 179 -3.74 8.11 5.56
CA SER A 179 -4.94 7.62 6.26
C SER A 179 -4.62 6.85 7.54
N ALA A 180 -3.56 6.04 7.54
CA ALA A 180 -3.09 5.30 8.71
C ALA A 180 -2.57 6.26 9.79
N THR A 181 -1.77 7.25 9.41
CA THR A 181 -1.28 8.29 10.33
C THR A 181 -2.43 9.10 10.92
N LEU A 182 -3.38 9.56 10.10
CA LEU A 182 -4.55 10.32 10.56
C LEU A 182 -5.41 9.49 11.51
N ALA A 183 -5.66 8.22 11.20
CA ALA A 183 -6.43 7.33 12.07
C ALA A 183 -5.73 7.06 13.41
N ALA A 184 -4.40 6.89 13.40
CA ALA A 184 -3.61 6.74 14.63
C ALA A 184 -3.70 7.99 15.51
N LEU A 185 -3.57 9.18 14.91
CA LEU A 185 -3.66 10.45 15.63
C LEU A 185 -5.09 10.74 16.13
N GLU A 186 -6.11 10.42 15.34
CA GLU A 186 -7.53 10.59 15.69
C GLU A 186 -7.90 9.77 16.93
N LEU A 187 -7.29 8.60 17.08
CA LEU A 187 -7.55 7.68 18.20
C LEU A 187 -6.67 7.97 19.43
N LYS A 188 -5.77 8.96 19.36
CA LYS A 188 -5.00 9.44 20.51
C LYS A 188 -5.96 9.89 21.61
N GLY A 189 -5.89 9.26 22.77
CA GLY A 189 -6.73 9.56 23.94
C GLY A 189 -8.22 9.16 23.83
N ARG A 190 -8.66 8.57 22.71
CA ARG A 190 -10.05 8.09 22.52
C ARG A 190 -10.21 6.57 22.75
N GLN A 191 -9.11 5.84 22.77
CA GLN A 191 -9.11 4.39 22.98
C GLN A 191 -9.41 4.03 24.46
N PRO A 192 -10.09 2.92 24.73
CA PRO A 192 -10.18 2.36 26.08
C PRO A 192 -8.76 2.08 26.65
N ARG A 193 -8.67 2.04 27.98
CA ARG A 193 -7.44 1.99 28.83
C ARG A 193 -6.13 1.52 28.14
N LYS A 194 -5.07 2.32 28.33
CA LYS A 194 -3.63 2.02 28.11
C LYS A 194 -3.28 1.37 26.76
N ASP A 195 -3.98 1.71 25.68
CA ASP A 195 -3.56 1.31 24.34
C ASP A 195 -2.48 2.24 23.77
N VAL A 196 -1.48 1.66 23.08
CA VAL A 196 -0.43 2.40 22.37
C VAL A 196 -0.45 2.03 20.90
N ILE A 197 -0.53 3.04 20.04
CA ILE A 197 -0.45 2.87 18.59
C ILE A 197 0.97 3.20 18.14
N VAL A 198 1.63 2.24 17.50
CA VAL A 198 2.97 2.41 16.94
C VAL A 198 2.86 2.33 15.43
N LEU A 199 3.31 3.34 14.69
CA LEU A 199 3.31 3.34 13.22
C LEU A 199 4.75 3.27 12.70
N LEU A 200 5.07 2.16 12.04
CA LEU A 200 6.35 1.90 11.38
C LEU A 200 6.14 1.97 9.86
N GLN A 201 6.95 2.76 9.15
CA GLN A 201 6.80 2.99 7.72
C GLN A 201 8.06 2.61 6.93
N ASN A 202 7.89 2.09 5.72
CA ASN A 202 8.99 1.71 4.82
C ASN A 202 9.85 0.56 5.40
N ASP A 203 11.16 0.53 5.14
CA ASP A 203 12.08 -0.58 5.47
C ASP A 203 11.75 -1.39 6.76
N PHE A 204 11.21 -2.60 6.59
CA PHE A 204 10.73 -3.43 7.70
C PHE A 204 11.81 -3.70 8.75
N GLU A 205 13.00 -4.12 8.33
CA GLU A 205 14.06 -4.52 9.26
C GLU A 205 14.56 -3.30 10.02
N ARG A 206 14.88 -2.22 9.32
CA ARG A 206 15.34 -0.98 9.95
C ARG A 206 14.32 -0.40 10.93
N GLN A 207 13.03 -0.52 10.61
CA GLN A 207 11.97 -0.04 11.50
C GLN A 207 11.84 -0.89 12.76
N LEU A 208 11.99 -2.21 12.66
CA LEU A 208 12.01 -3.08 13.85
C LEU A 208 13.23 -2.81 14.71
N GLU A 209 14.42 -2.64 14.13
CA GLU A 209 15.63 -2.23 14.85
C GLU A 209 15.42 -0.89 15.57
N SER A 210 14.84 0.09 14.88
CA SER A 210 14.55 1.41 15.43
C SER A 210 13.53 1.36 16.57
N PHE A 211 12.47 0.57 16.43
CA PHE A 211 11.42 0.46 17.44
C PHE A 211 11.88 -0.32 18.67
N PHE A 212 12.42 -1.53 18.48
CA PHE A 212 12.91 -2.38 19.58
C PHE A 212 14.30 -1.98 20.08
N ARG A 213 14.90 -0.93 19.50
CA ARG A 213 16.23 -0.42 19.84
C ARG A 213 17.27 -1.54 19.77
N LEU A 214 17.39 -2.19 18.62
CA LEU A 214 18.33 -3.28 18.39
C LEU A 214 19.57 -2.76 17.66
N SER A 215 20.74 -3.27 18.02
CA SER A 215 21.96 -3.05 17.22
C SER A 215 22.00 -3.92 15.95
N ASP A 216 21.24 -5.01 15.95
CA ASP A 216 21.14 -5.99 14.86
C ASP A 216 19.76 -6.62 14.87
N ILE A 217 19.08 -6.64 13.73
CA ILE A 217 17.75 -7.21 13.55
C ILE A 217 17.63 -8.66 14.02
N LYS A 218 18.71 -9.44 14.06
CA LYS A 218 18.68 -10.86 14.50
C LYS A 218 18.15 -11.03 15.92
N TYR A 219 18.28 -10.01 16.77
CA TYR A 219 17.82 -10.03 18.16
C TYR A 219 16.31 -9.83 18.32
N THR A 220 15.57 -9.61 17.22
CA THR A 220 14.11 -9.38 17.26
C THR A 220 13.40 -10.45 18.08
N ALA A 221 13.68 -11.73 17.84
CA ALA A 221 12.99 -12.84 18.50
C ALA A 221 13.22 -12.90 20.01
N GLU A 222 14.39 -12.46 20.46
CA GLU A 222 14.79 -12.43 21.87
C GLU A 222 14.03 -11.34 22.63
N ILE A 223 13.78 -10.19 22.00
CA ILE A 223 13.16 -9.03 22.64
C ILE A 223 11.63 -9.04 22.51
N VAL A 224 11.09 -9.42 21.35
CA VAL A 224 9.66 -9.24 21.02
C VAL A 224 8.72 -9.90 22.03
N ARG A 225 9.01 -11.15 22.39
CA ARG A 225 8.08 -11.93 23.22
C ARG A 225 8.11 -11.44 24.67
N PRO A 226 9.27 -11.31 25.34
CA PRO A 226 9.32 -10.76 26.70
C PRO A 226 8.73 -9.34 26.76
N PHE A 227 9.02 -8.49 25.78
CA PHE A 227 8.50 -7.12 25.74
C PHE A 227 6.97 -7.07 25.68
N PHE A 228 6.36 -7.85 24.78
CA PHE A 228 4.90 -7.95 24.69
C PHE A 228 4.29 -8.56 25.95
N THR A 229 4.91 -9.59 26.55
CA THR A 229 4.45 -10.13 27.84
C THR A 229 4.45 -9.06 28.93
N ARG A 230 5.54 -8.30 29.08
CA ARG A 230 5.65 -7.24 30.10
C ARG A 230 4.62 -6.13 29.90
N LEU A 231 4.37 -5.72 28.65
CA LEU A 231 3.33 -4.73 28.36
C LEU A 231 1.93 -5.24 28.72
N LYS A 232 1.62 -6.49 28.38
CA LYS A 232 0.36 -7.14 28.79
C LYS A 232 0.20 -7.19 30.31
N ASP A 233 1.25 -7.54 31.05
CA ASP A 233 1.22 -7.56 32.52
C ASP A 233 0.95 -6.17 33.12
N LYS A 234 1.36 -5.11 32.42
CA LYS A 234 1.04 -3.71 32.75
C LYS A 234 -0.34 -3.25 32.27
N GLY A 235 -1.10 -4.13 31.61
CA GLY A 235 -2.38 -3.81 30.98
C GLY A 235 -2.24 -2.85 29.79
N ILE A 236 -1.06 -2.77 29.19
CA ILE A 236 -0.78 -1.95 28.00
C ILE A 236 -0.90 -2.83 26.77
N ARG A 237 -1.72 -2.42 25.80
CA ARG A 237 -1.84 -3.11 24.52
C ARG A 237 -1.17 -2.31 23.41
N VAL A 238 -0.31 -2.97 22.64
CA VAL A 238 0.29 -2.39 21.44
C VAL A 238 -0.58 -2.69 20.22
N ARG A 239 -0.81 -1.66 19.40
CA ARG A 239 -1.29 -1.75 18.02
C ARG A 239 -0.19 -1.27 17.09
N LEU A 240 0.54 -2.22 16.50
CA LEU A 240 1.67 -1.96 15.63
C LEU A 240 1.23 -1.91 14.16
N ILE A 241 1.23 -0.73 13.55
CA ILE A 241 0.96 -0.55 12.12
C ILE A 241 2.28 -0.63 11.36
N LEU A 242 2.34 -1.54 10.40
CA LEU A 242 3.43 -1.76 9.46
C LEU A 242 2.99 -1.27 8.08
N ASP A 243 3.30 -0.01 7.73
CA ASP A 243 2.84 0.66 6.52
C ASP A 243 3.88 0.66 5.39
N ASN A 244 3.54 0.00 4.28
CA ASN A 244 4.39 -0.22 3.11
C ASN A 244 5.77 -0.85 3.44
N VAL A 245 5.88 -1.58 4.56
CA VAL A 245 7.16 -2.11 5.02
C VAL A 245 7.62 -3.36 4.24
N LEU A 246 6.66 -4.06 3.65
CA LEU A 246 6.87 -5.30 2.88
C LEU A 246 6.63 -5.08 1.38
N ASP A 247 6.53 -3.83 0.91
CA ASP A 247 6.21 -3.48 -0.48
C ASP A 247 7.43 -3.41 -1.41
N SER A 248 8.65 -3.64 -0.90
CA SER A 248 9.91 -3.54 -1.68
C SER A 248 10.15 -4.69 -2.66
N GLY A 249 9.26 -5.70 -2.72
CA GLY A 249 9.36 -6.84 -3.62
C GLY A 249 8.74 -8.11 -3.02
N THR A 250 9.18 -9.28 -3.49
CA THR A 250 8.86 -10.56 -2.82
C THR A 250 9.45 -10.55 -1.41
N MET A 251 8.59 -10.68 -0.40
CA MET A 251 9.01 -10.80 1.00
C MET A 251 10.05 -11.92 1.13
N SER A 252 11.25 -11.58 1.64
CA SER A 252 12.30 -12.58 1.86
C SER A 252 11.84 -13.60 2.91
N GLU A 253 12.37 -14.82 2.85
CA GLU A 253 12.09 -15.85 3.87
C GLU A 253 12.44 -15.33 5.28
N GLN A 254 13.53 -14.57 5.41
CA GLN A 254 13.93 -13.94 6.67
C GLN A 254 12.91 -12.92 7.18
N SER A 255 12.39 -12.06 6.31
CA SER A 255 11.30 -11.12 6.67
C SER A 255 10.03 -11.86 7.05
N ALA A 256 9.69 -12.93 6.32
CA ALA A 256 8.55 -13.79 6.61
C ALA A 256 8.67 -14.41 8.01
N ASP A 257 9.83 -14.97 8.34
CA ASP A 257 10.05 -15.62 9.63
C ASP A 257 10.02 -14.63 10.79
N ARG A 258 10.59 -13.44 10.63
CA ARG A 258 10.48 -12.37 11.63
C ARG A 258 9.03 -11.92 11.84
N LEU A 259 8.26 -11.81 10.76
CA LEU A 259 6.84 -11.48 10.86
C LEU A 259 6.04 -12.61 11.55
N LYS A 260 6.37 -13.89 11.33
CA LYS A 260 5.76 -15.01 12.07
C LYS A 260 6.08 -14.93 13.56
N VAL A 261 7.32 -14.60 13.93
CA VAL A 261 7.72 -14.42 15.34
C VAL A 261 6.92 -13.29 15.99
N LEU A 262 6.83 -12.14 15.31
CA LEU A 262 5.99 -11.01 15.72
C LEU A 262 4.52 -11.41 15.87
N ALA A 263 3.96 -12.12 14.90
CA ALA A 263 2.57 -12.55 14.89
C ALA A 263 2.23 -13.45 16.08
N ARG A 264 3.08 -14.43 16.37
CA ARG A 264 2.92 -15.35 17.51
C ARG A 264 2.98 -14.60 18.83
N ALA A 265 4.01 -13.78 19.02
CA ALA A 265 4.17 -13.02 20.24
C ALA A 265 3.02 -12.03 20.48
N ALA A 266 2.53 -11.37 19.42
CA ALA A 266 1.39 -10.47 19.51
C ALA A 266 0.11 -11.22 19.84
N ASN A 267 -0.14 -12.37 19.20
CA ASN A 267 -1.32 -13.20 19.45
C ASN A 267 -1.36 -13.73 20.90
N ASP A 268 -0.26 -14.31 21.38
CA ASP A 268 -0.12 -14.83 22.76
C ASP A 268 -0.38 -13.74 23.82
N ASN A 269 -0.08 -12.48 23.47
CA ASN A 269 -0.13 -11.34 24.38
C ASN A 269 -1.26 -10.34 24.09
N LEU A 270 -2.25 -10.71 23.25
CA LEU A 270 -3.41 -9.87 22.91
C LEU A 270 -3.04 -8.50 22.29
N HIS A 271 -1.89 -8.41 21.63
CA HIS A 271 -1.50 -7.26 20.83
C HIS A 271 -1.94 -7.44 19.38
N GLN A 272 -2.00 -6.32 18.65
CA GLN A 272 -2.44 -6.29 17.26
C GLN A 272 -1.31 -5.76 16.39
N ILE A 273 -1.06 -6.42 15.26
CA ILE A 273 -0.15 -5.96 14.22
C ILE A 273 -0.96 -5.77 12.95
N ILE A 274 -0.96 -4.58 12.36
CA ILE A 274 -1.70 -4.24 11.15
C ILE A 274 -0.69 -4.03 10.04
N VAL A 275 -0.72 -4.86 9.00
CA VAL A 275 0.20 -4.76 7.88
C VAL A 275 -0.52 -4.16 6.68
N ILE A 276 -0.06 -3.03 6.18
CA ILE A 276 -0.66 -2.33 5.05
C ILE A 276 0.24 -2.52 3.82
N VAL A 277 -0.30 -3.15 2.78
CA VAL A 277 0.41 -3.44 1.52
C VAL A 277 -0.30 -2.87 0.29
N GLN A 278 0.36 -2.93 -0.85
CA GLN A 278 -0.17 -2.40 -2.11
C GLN A 278 -1.14 -3.32 -2.85
N SER A 279 -1.05 -4.64 -2.68
CA SER A 279 -1.79 -5.59 -3.49
C SER A 279 -2.55 -6.63 -2.65
N GLU A 280 -3.66 -7.09 -3.20
CA GLU A 280 -4.44 -8.17 -2.61
C GLU A 280 -3.63 -9.47 -2.51
N ALA A 281 -2.84 -9.77 -3.52
CA ALA A 281 -1.98 -10.95 -3.55
C ALA A 281 -0.97 -10.94 -2.39
N ALA A 282 -0.32 -9.80 -2.14
CA ALA A 282 0.59 -9.64 -1.00
C ALA A 282 -0.15 -9.77 0.34
N ALA A 283 -1.31 -9.12 0.49
CA ALA A 283 -2.10 -9.23 1.72
C ALA A 283 -2.55 -10.66 2.00
N THR A 284 -2.95 -11.39 0.96
CA THR A 284 -3.36 -12.80 1.04
C THR A 284 -2.17 -13.69 1.39
N SER A 285 -1.01 -13.48 0.76
CA SER A 285 0.21 -14.22 1.07
C SER A 285 0.63 -14.02 2.53
N ILE A 286 0.63 -12.78 3.02
CA ILE A 286 0.97 -12.47 4.41
C ILE A 286 -0.06 -13.04 5.39
N GLY A 287 -1.35 -12.93 5.04
CA GLY A 287 -2.45 -13.50 5.82
C GLY A 287 -2.39 -15.03 5.92
N ALA A 288 -1.70 -15.71 5.00
CA ALA A 288 -1.54 -17.15 5.02
C ALA A 288 -0.25 -17.64 5.72
N LEU A 289 0.59 -16.74 6.24
CA LEU A 289 1.94 -17.11 6.71
C LEU A 289 1.98 -18.01 7.94
N ASN A 290 1.03 -17.90 8.86
CA ASN A 290 1.08 -18.61 10.14
C ASN A 290 -0.30 -19.00 10.68
N GLY A 291 -1.25 -19.35 9.80
CA GLY A 291 -2.57 -19.84 10.17
C GLY A 291 -3.27 -18.89 11.14
N ASP A 292 -3.64 -19.38 12.32
CA ASP A 292 -4.45 -18.66 13.32
C ASP A 292 -3.86 -17.35 13.85
N THR A 293 -2.58 -17.05 13.64
CA THR A 293 -1.96 -15.80 14.13
C THR A 293 -1.83 -14.73 13.04
N THR A 294 -2.15 -15.04 11.79
CA THR A 294 -2.05 -14.13 10.64
C THR A 294 -3.35 -14.20 9.87
N HIS A 295 -3.98 -13.07 9.61
CA HIS A 295 -5.26 -13.03 8.90
C HIS A 295 -5.24 -11.97 7.83
N LYS A 296 -5.82 -12.28 6.68
CA LYS A 296 -6.19 -11.24 5.71
C LYS A 296 -7.43 -10.53 6.24
N GLY A 297 -7.39 -9.20 6.20
CA GLY A 297 -8.51 -8.41 6.64
C GLY A 297 -9.73 -8.54 5.75
N ASN A 298 -10.89 -8.55 6.40
CA ASN A 298 -12.18 -8.42 5.73
C ASN A 298 -12.33 -6.97 5.33
N GLN A 299 -12.05 -6.70 4.05
CA GLN A 299 -12.03 -5.35 3.52
C GLN A 299 -12.76 -5.28 2.18
N MET A 300 -13.17 -4.08 1.80
CA MET A 300 -13.76 -3.79 0.49
C MET A 300 -12.72 -4.00 -0.64
N PRO A 301 -13.17 -4.15 -1.90
CA PRO A 301 -12.28 -4.13 -3.06
C PRO A 301 -11.35 -2.92 -3.08
N ALA A 302 -10.15 -3.07 -3.64
CA ALA A 302 -9.10 -2.07 -3.56
C ALA A 302 -9.49 -0.73 -4.21
N GLU A 303 -10.31 -0.80 -5.26
CA GLU A 303 -10.82 0.32 -6.05
C GLU A 303 -11.74 1.21 -5.22
N TRP A 304 -12.40 0.66 -4.20
CA TRP A 304 -13.34 1.41 -3.35
C TRP A 304 -12.64 2.33 -2.35
N TYR A 305 -11.32 2.22 -2.24
CA TYR A 305 -10.49 3.16 -1.49
C TYR A 305 -9.94 4.31 -2.33
N ARG A 306 -10.27 4.35 -3.62
CA ARG A 306 -10.01 5.52 -4.45
C ARG A 306 -10.86 6.69 -3.93
N TRP A 307 -10.37 7.89 -4.19
CA TRP A 307 -11.00 9.11 -3.72
C TRP A 307 -12.17 9.45 -4.62
N SER A 308 -13.24 9.94 -4.01
CA SER A 308 -14.38 10.54 -4.69
C SER A 308 -14.00 11.86 -5.38
N ARG A 309 -14.88 12.32 -6.28
CA ARG A 309 -14.72 13.62 -6.95
C ARG A 309 -14.60 14.76 -5.94
N GLN A 310 -15.37 14.71 -4.86
CA GLN A 310 -15.36 15.74 -3.82
C GLN A 310 -14.05 15.76 -3.03
N GLU A 311 -13.51 14.61 -2.67
CA GLU A 311 -12.21 14.51 -1.99
C GLU A 311 -11.07 15.02 -2.88
N THR A 312 -11.10 14.67 -4.17
CA THR A 312 -10.14 15.17 -5.15
C THR A 312 -10.28 16.67 -5.38
N GLN A 313 -11.50 17.21 -5.42
CA GLN A 313 -11.72 18.65 -5.50
C GLN A 313 -11.11 19.37 -4.29
N LYS A 314 -11.29 18.83 -3.07
CA LYS A 314 -10.66 19.39 -1.87
C LYS A 314 -9.13 19.38 -1.98
N LEU A 315 -8.54 18.30 -2.51
CA LEU A 315 -7.10 18.25 -2.78
C LEU A 315 -6.67 19.31 -3.79
N LEU A 316 -7.41 19.47 -4.89
CA LEU A 316 -7.12 20.49 -5.89
C LEU A 316 -7.21 21.90 -5.31
N ASN A 317 -8.15 22.13 -4.38
CA ASN A 317 -8.31 23.40 -3.67
C ASN A 317 -7.23 23.64 -2.60
N SER A 318 -6.41 22.64 -2.25
CA SER A 318 -5.38 22.80 -1.22
C SER A 318 -4.29 23.78 -1.66
N THR A 319 -3.76 24.55 -0.70
CA THR A 319 -2.78 25.61 -0.97
C THR A 319 -1.58 25.10 -1.78
N ASN A 320 -1.04 23.94 -1.39
CA ASN A 320 0.09 23.31 -2.06
C ASN A 320 -0.19 22.94 -3.52
N ILE A 321 -1.40 22.45 -3.83
CA ILE A 321 -1.77 22.07 -5.21
C ILE A 321 -2.09 23.30 -6.04
N GLN A 322 -2.75 24.31 -5.45
CA GLN A 322 -3.00 25.60 -6.08
C GLN A 322 -1.70 26.28 -6.52
N GLU A 323 -0.66 26.27 -5.69
CA GLU A 323 0.66 26.78 -6.06
C GLU A 323 1.30 26.02 -7.22
N LEU A 324 1.17 24.69 -7.25
CA LEU A 324 1.67 23.88 -8.37
C LEU A 324 0.95 24.20 -9.68
N LEU A 325 -0.36 24.43 -9.63
CA LEU A 325 -1.15 24.83 -10.79
C LEU A 325 -0.78 26.25 -11.26
N LYS A 326 -0.65 27.21 -10.35
CA LYS A 326 -0.22 28.60 -10.67
C LYS A 326 1.16 28.64 -11.33
N LYS A 327 2.12 27.84 -10.86
CA LYS A 327 3.45 27.70 -11.48
C LYS A 327 3.38 27.25 -12.94
N ARG A 328 2.32 26.54 -13.32
CA ARG A 328 2.09 26.07 -14.69
C ARG A 328 1.56 27.17 -15.61
N LEU A 329 0.85 28.16 -15.07
CA LEU A 329 0.15 29.20 -15.82
C LEU A 329 1.04 30.38 -16.27
N ARG A 330 2.26 30.51 -15.73
CA ARG A 330 3.23 31.61 -15.95
C ARG A 330 2.72 33.03 -15.61
N ASP A 331 1.48 33.42 -15.94
CA ASP A 331 0.80 34.68 -15.56
C ASP A 331 -0.75 34.59 -15.60
N GLY A 332 -1.31 33.37 -15.59
CA GLY A 332 -2.76 33.16 -15.75
C GLY A 332 -3.64 33.70 -14.64
N ASP A 333 -4.84 34.14 -15.00
CA ASP A 333 -5.85 34.66 -14.08
C ASP A 333 -6.63 33.54 -13.36
N ALA A 334 -7.61 33.93 -12.53
CA ALA A 334 -8.43 33.01 -11.76
C ALA A 334 -9.31 32.10 -12.65
N GLU A 335 -9.67 32.54 -13.85
CA GLU A 335 -10.50 31.77 -14.78
C GLU A 335 -9.68 30.63 -15.39
N GLU A 336 -8.45 30.91 -15.84
CA GLU A 336 -7.53 29.88 -16.34
C GLU A 336 -7.19 28.83 -15.27
N LEU A 337 -7.06 29.24 -14.01
CA LEU A 337 -6.84 28.32 -12.89
C LEU A 337 -8.03 27.38 -12.68
N ASN A 338 -9.26 27.89 -12.76
CA ASN A 338 -10.48 27.07 -12.67
C ASN A 338 -10.59 26.08 -13.85
N VAL A 339 -10.20 26.49 -15.05
CA VAL A 339 -10.12 25.59 -16.22
C VAL A 339 -9.11 24.48 -15.97
N LEU A 340 -7.90 24.79 -15.51
CA LEU A 340 -6.88 23.78 -15.20
C LEU A 340 -7.31 22.82 -14.07
N MET A 341 -8.03 23.32 -13.06
CA MET A 341 -8.56 22.48 -12.00
C MET A 341 -9.61 21.50 -12.52
N THR A 342 -10.53 21.98 -13.36
CA THR A 342 -11.55 21.14 -13.99
C THR A 342 -10.89 20.11 -14.90
N GLU A 343 -9.92 20.52 -15.70
CA GLU A 343 -9.13 19.62 -16.53
C GLU A 343 -8.37 18.58 -15.70
N ALA A 344 -7.73 19.00 -14.60
CA ALA A 344 -7.00 18.09 -13.71
C ALA A 344 -7.94 17.08 -13.05
N LEU A 345 -9.14 17.50 -12.67
CA LEU A 345 -10.15 16.60 -12.12
C LEU A 345 -10.57 15.57 -13.19
N ASP A 346 -10.93 15.99 -14.39
CA ASP A 346 -11.43 15.07 -15.41
C ASP A 346 -10.32 14.17 -15.99
N ARG A 347 -9.10 14.68 -16.16
CA ARG A 347 -7.99 13.92 -16.79
C ARG A 347 -7.15 13.09 -15.82
N ALA A 348 -7.26 13.33 -14.51
CA ALA A 348 -6.64 12.49 -13.49
C ALA A 348 -7.53 11.35 -13.01
N GLU A 349 -8.75 11.23 -13.55
CA GLU A 349 -9.59 10.07 -13.31
C GLU A 349 -8.94 8.81 -13.91
N ILE A 350 -9.03 7.69 -13.18
CA ILE A 350 -8.43 6.43 -13.63
C ILE A 350 -9.28 5.89 -14.78
N PRO A 351 -8.67 5.54 -15.94
CA PRO A 351 -9.41 5.11 -17.12
C PRO A 351 -9.76 3.62 -17.05
N ASP A 352 -10.59 3.22 -16.08
CA ASP A 352 -11.18 1.89 -15.96
C ASP A 352 -12.69 1.96 -15.66
N GLU A 353 -13.32 0.80 -15.44
CA GLU A 353 -14.77 0.72 -15.20
C GLU A 353 -15.24 1.35 -13.88
N TYR A 354 -14.33 1.55 -12.92
CA TYR A 354 -14.62 2.14 -11.62
C TYR A 354 -14.43 3.66 -11.61
N GLY A 355 -13.53 4.18 -12.44
CA GLY A 355 -13.17 5.59 -12.48
C GLY A 355 -12.46 6.02 -11.19
N GLN A 356 -12.84 7.20 -10.68
CA GLN A 356 -12.33 7.77 -9.43
C GLN A 356 -10.83 8.15 -9.47
N TRP A 357 -10.30 8.61 -8.34
CA TRP A 357 -8.99 9.24 -8.28
C TRP A 357 -8.06 8.62 -7.26
N ARG A 358 -6.76 8.70 -7.53
CA ARG A 358 -5.71 8.47 -6.54
C ARG A 358 -4.98 9.78 -6.30
N PRO A 359 -4.82 10.26 -5.05
CA PRO A 359 -4.15 11.53 -4.78
C PRO A 359 -2.76 11.61 -5.40
N ARG A 360 -2.00 10.50 -5.41
CA ARG A 360 -0.68 10.46 -6.06
C ARG A 360 -0.77 10.57 -7.58
N SER A 361 -1.76 9.94 -8.21
CA SER A 361 -2.00 10.04 -9.65
C SER A 361 -2.42 11.46 -10.04
N THR A 362 -3.32 12.08 -9.28
CA THR A 362 -3.75 13.47 -9.49
C THR A 362 -2.58 14.43 -9.37
N LYS A 363 -1.78 14.32 -8.30
CA LYS A 363 -0.57 15.15 -8.14
C LYS A 363 0.42 14.95 -9.30
N ARG A 364 0.64 13.71 -9.73
CA ARG A 364 1.51 13.40 -10.87
C ARG A 364 1.00 14.05 -12.16
N TYR A 365 -0.30 13.94 -12.45
CA TYR A 365 -0.90 14.57 -13.63
C TYR A 365 -0.67 16.10 -13.63
N ILE A 366 -0.85 16.76 -12.49
CA ILE A 366 -0.63 18.21 -12.37
C ILE A 366 0.84 18.56 -12.67
N MET A 367 1.77 17.74 -12.16
CA MET A 367 3.20 17.97 -12.33
C MET A 367 3.72 17.67 -13.74
N THR A 368 3.25 16.59 -14.38
CA THR A 368 3.85 16.10 -15.62
C THR A 368 2.91 16.16 -16.84
N GLY A 369 1.60 16.27 -16.62
CA GLY A 369 0.59 16.08 -17.66
C GLY A 369 0.31 14.61 -18.01
N ASP A 370 1.03 13.66 -17.40
CA ASP A 370 0.81 12.24 -17.65
C ASP A 370 -0.52 11.79 -17.07
N ARG A 371 -1.39 11.24 -17.91
CA ARG A 371 -2.62 10.61 -17.44
C ARG A 371 -2.32 9.35 -16.63
N PRO A 372 -3.12 9.05 -15.60
CA PRO A 372 -3.01 7.79 -14.90
C PRO A 372 -3.26 6.62 -15.84
N THR A 373 -2.57 5.52 -15.58
CA THR A 373 -2.89 4.22 -16.16
C THR A 373 -3.78 3.45 -15.19
N ALA A 374 -4.71 2.68 -15.75
CA ALA A 374 -5.42 1.65 -14.99
C ALA A 374 -4.40 0.73 -14.30
N PRO A 375 -4.68 0.25 -13.07
CA PRO A 375 -3.86 -0.79 -12.46
C PRO A 375 -3.75 -1.97 -13.43
N LEU A 376 -2.53 -2.39 -13.75
CA LEU A 376 -2.36 -3.65 -14.47
C LEU A 376 -2.74 -4.78 -13.51
N PRO A 377 -3.52 -5.79 -13.94
CA PRO A 377 -3.73 -6.98 -13.14
C PRO A 377 -2.36 -7.57 -12.81
N ILE A 378 -2.00 -7.57 -11.53
CA ILE A 378 -0.79 -8.22 -11.06
C ILE A 378 -1.00 -9.72 -11.34
N PRO A 379 -0.12 -10.39 -12.10
CA PRO A 379 -0.26 -11.82 -12.35
C PRO A 379 -0.35 -12.54 -11.00
N GLY A 380 -1.51 -13.14 -10.72
CA GLY A 380 -1.66 -13.96 -9.53
C GLY A 380 -0.68 -15.14 -9.57
N PRO A 381 -0.22 -15.64 -8.42
CA PRO A 381 0.51 -16.91 -8.39
C PRO A 381 -0.42 -17.99 -8.94
N SER A 382 -0.06 -18.58 -10.06
CA SER A 382 -0.80 -19.66 -10.69
C SER A 382 -0.96 -20.83 -9.71
N ALA A 383 -2.20 -21.13 -9.33
CA ALA A 383 -2.53 -22.30 -8.53
C ALA A 383 -2.20 -23.58 -9.33
N GLY A 384 -1.12 -24.26 -8.98
CA GLY A 384 -0.74 -25.50 -9.63
C GLY A 384 0.44 -26.22 -8.97
N SER A 385 0.14 -27.40 -8.44
CA SER A 385 1.04 -28.54 -8.19
C SER A 385 2.02 -28.46 -7.01
N ALA A 386 1.72 -29.28 -5.99
CA ALA A 386 2.72 -29.79 -5.07
C ALA A 386 3.73 -30.65 -5.85
N GLY A 387 4.97 -30.17 -5.96
CA GLY A 387 6.05 -30.93 -6.59
C GLY A 387 7.32 -30.12 -6.83
N SER A 388 8.30 -30.30 -5.94
CA SER A 388 9.71 -29.94 -6.09
C SER A 388 10.09 -28.46 -6.05
N ALA A 389 10.95 -28.13 -5.08
CA ALA A 389 11.55 -26.82 -4.86
C ALA A 389 12.41 -26.38 -6.05
N GLY A 390 12.00 -25.29 -6.68
CA GLY A 390 12.80 -24.52 -7.63
C GLY A 390 12.52 -23.04 -7.39
N THR A 391 13.49 -22.33 -6.83
CA THR A 391 13.47 -20.89 -6.54
C THR A 391 13.15 -20.11 -7.81
N THR A 392 11.92 -19.63 -7.98
CA THR A 392 11.55 -18.78 -9.12
C THR A 392 11.96 -17.34 -8.80
N SER A 393 13.25 -17.06 -8.97
CA SER A 393 13.72 -15.70 -9.21
C SER A 393 12.94 -15.16 -10.40
N THR A 394 12.14 -14.10 -10.24
CA THR A 394 11.57 -13.36 -11.36
C THR A 394 12.71 -12.64 -12.05
N SER A 395 13.39 -13.37 -12.93
CA SER A 395 14.48 -12.85 -13.73
C SER A 395 13.88 -11.90 -14.77
N PHE A 396 14.44 -10.70 -14.87
CA PHE A 396 14.17 -9.74 -15.93
C PHE A 396 15.46 -9.44 -16.69
N VAL A 397 15.33 -8.99 -17.94
CA VAL A 397 16.45 -8.54 -18.77
C VAL A 397 16.27 -7.08 -19.18
N TRP A 398 17.30 -6.25 -18.99
CA TRP A 398 17.32 -4.87 -19.45
C TRP A 398 17.63 -4.79 -20.94
N VAL A 399 16.85 -3.99 -21.66
CA VAL A 399 17.04 -3.71 -23.09
C VAL A 399 17.01 -2.20 -23.35
N GLN A 400 17.78 -1.73 -24.32
CA GLN A 400 17.86 -0.31 -24.70
C GLN A 400 18.00 -0.16 -26.21
N GLN A 401 17.43 0.91 -26.77
CA GLN A 401 17.51 1.16 -28.20
C GLN A 401 18.90 1.70 -28.59
N LEU A 402 19.41 1.25 -29.73
CA LEU A 402 20.63 1.72 -30.37
C LEU A 402 20.31 2.39 -31.71
N ILE A 403 21.05 3.44 -32.07
CA ILE A 403 21.07 4.04 -33.40
C ILE A 403 22.45 3.88 -34.04
N ARG A 404 22.48 3.75 -35.37
CA ARG A 404 23.72 3.77 -36.15
C ARG A 404 24.24 5.21 -36.22
N LYS A 405 25.49 5.43 -35.83
CA LYS A 405 26.22 6.67 -36.09
C LYS A 405 26.66 6.70 -37.56
N ASP A 406 26.53 7.87 -38.16
CA ASP A 406 26.85 8.22 -39.55
C ASP A 406 28.04 7.44 -40.12
N GLY A 407 27.77 6.63 -41.15
CA GLY A 407 28.73 6.03 -42.10
C GLY A 407 29.76 5.02 -41.56
N ASN A 408 30.17 5.12 -40.30
CA ASN A 408 31.35 4.41 -39.75
C ASN A 408 30.99 3.20 -38.88
N GLY A 409 29.74 2.71 -38.92
CA GLY A 409 29.33 1.48 -38.25
C GLY A 409 29.30 1.53 -36.71
N GLY A 410 29.46 2.72 -36.10
CA GLY A 410 29.35 2.88 -34.65
C GLY A 410 27.89 2.83 -34.19
N LEU A 411 27.63 2.26 -33.01
CA LEU A 411 26.30 2.24 -32.39
C LEU A 411 26.27 3.16 -31.16
N GLN A 412 25.19 3.91 -30.99
CA GLN A 412 24.97 4.80 -29.84
C GLN A 412 23.64 4.50 -29.15
N LEU A 413 23.63 4.53 -27.82
CA LEU A 413 22.43 4.36 -27.00
C LEU A 413 21.48 5.55 -27.16
N VAL A 414 20.18 5.25 -27.31
CA VAL A 414 19.11 6.24 -27.41
C VAL A 414 17.97 5.89 -26.47
N GLY A 415 17.50 6.88 -25.72
CA GLY A 415 16.46 6.72 -24.72
C GLY A 415 16.94 5.96 -23.47
N ASN A 416 15.99 5.59 -22.61
CA ASN A 416 16.28 4.87 -21.36
C ASN A 416 16.10 3.35 -21.55
N ALA A 417 16.94 2.55 -20.89
CA ALA A 417 16.76 1.11 -20.80
C ALA A 417 15.45 0.77 -20.08
N PHE A 418 14.81 -0.35 -20.46
CA PHE A 418 13.60 -0.87 -19.82
C PHE A 418 13.70 -2.38 -19.59
N PRO A 419 13.00 -2.92 -18.57
CA PRO A 419 13.05 -4.35 -18.27
C PRO A 419 12.03 -5.13 -19.11
N ILE A 420 12.42 -6.33 -19.52
CA ILE A 420 11.57 -7.38 -20.08
C ILE A 420 11.45 -8.50 -19.04
N ASP A 421 10.21 -8.84 -18.69
CA ASP A 421 9.82 -9.83 -17.69
C ASP A 421 8.57 -10.57 -18.22
N PRO A 422 8.56 -11.91 -18.28
CA PRO A 422 9.64 -12.83 -17.90
C PRO A 422 10.86 -12.75 -18.82
N VAL A 423 12.05 -13.17 -18.34
CA VAL A 423 13.24 -13.34 -19.19
C VAL A 423 12.92 -14.30 -20.33
N PRO A 424 13.02 -13.84 -21.59
CA PRO A 424 12.79 -14.70 -22.74
C PRO A 424 13.87 -15.80 -22.83
N GLN A 425 13.53 -16.93 -23.43
CA GLN A 425 14.44 -18.08 -23.49
C GLN A 425 15.67 -17.79 -24.37
N ASN A 426 15.48 -17.09 -25.50
CA ASN A 426 16.52 -16.76 -26.47
C ASN A 426 16.29 -15.39 -27.13
N ILE A 427 17.20 -15.00 -28.02
CA ILE A 427 17.15 -13.71 -28.72
C ILE A 427 15.90 -13.57 -29.60
N ALA A 428 15.42 -14.63 -30.27
CA ALA A 428 14.19 -14.57 -31.05
C ALA A 428 12.98 -14.17 -30.18
N TYR A 429 12.79 -14.81 -29.02
CA TYR A 429 11.72 -14.43 -28.09
C TYR A 429 11.93 -13.03 -27.46
N LEU A 430 13.17 -12.57 -27.35
CA LEU A 430 13.47 -11.20 -26.90
C LEU A 430 12.96 -10.14 -27.88
N LYS A 431 13.13 -10.38 -29.18
CA LYS A 431 12.63 -9.49 -30.24
C LYS A 431 11.11 -9.32 -30.15
N GLU A 432 10.38 -10.43 -30.01
CA GLU A 432 8.93 -10.45 -29.81
C GLU A 432 8.51 -9.69 -28.54
N ALA A 433 9.21 -9.93 -27.43
CA ALA A 433 8.92 -9.27 -26.16
C ALA A 433 9.17 -7.75 -26.23
N ILE A 434 10.20 -7.30 -26.95
CA ILE A 434 10.48 -5.88 -27.20
C ILE A 434 9.34 -5.24 -28.01
N LYS A 435 8.92 -5.86 -29.12
CA LYS A 435 7.80 -5.37 -29.95
C LYS A 435 6.52 -5.26 -29.13
N LYS A 436 6.16 -6.31 -28.38
CA LYS A 436 5.00 -6.33 -27.48
C LYS A 436 5.05 -5.25 -26.39
N LYS A 437 6.23 -4.97 -25.83
CA LYS A 437 6.40 -3.98 -24.76
C LYS A 437 6.37 -2.54 -25.29
N LYS A 438 6.78 -2.30 -26.54
CA LYS A 438 6.90 -0.98 -27.16
C LYS A 438 6.24 -0.93 -28.55
N PRO A 439 4.93 -1.24 -28.66
CA PRO A 439 4.26 -1.34 -29.96
C PRO A 439 4.24 -0.02 -30.72
N ASN A 440 4.30 1.13 -30.02
CA ASN A 440 4.32 2.46 -30.63
C ASN A 440 5.71 2.93 -31.12
N ARG A 441 6.78 2.19 -30.78
CA ARG A 441 8.16 2.55 -31.18
C ARG A 441 8.77 1.53 -32.14
N VAL A 442 8.31 0.29 -32.09
CA VAL A 442 8.82 -0.83 -32.90
C VAL A 442 7.73 -1.19 -33.90
N MET A 443 7.75 -0.51 -35.05
CA MET A 443 6.76 -0.69 -36.13
C MET A 443 7.12 -1.83 -37.08
N CYS A 444 8.39 -2.24 -37.09
CA CYS A 444 8.92 -3.30 -37.92
C CYS A 444 8.47 -4.69 -37.44
N ASP A 445 8.71 -5.72 -38.24
CA ASP A 445 8.55 -7.09 -37.79
C ASP A 445 9.64 -7.49 -36.79
N ALA A 446 9.33 -8.47 -35.94
CA ALA A 446 10.19 -8.78 -34.81
C ALA A 446 11.53 -9.36 -35.30
N ASP A 447 11.50 -10.19 -36.34
CA ASP A 447 12.67 -10.75 -37.03
C ASP A 447 13.59 -9.66 -37.60
N GLU A 448 13.04 -8.51 -38.02
CA GLU A 448 13.79 -7.35 -38.51
C GLU A 448 14.59 -6.61 -37.42
N ILE A 449 14.30 -6.86 -36.13
CA ILE A 449 15.03 -6.25 -35.01
C ILE A 449 16.40 -6.92 -34.86
N VAL A 450 17.49 -6.15 -34.80
CA VAL A 450 18.84 -6.71 -34.56
C VAL A 450 19.27 -6.48 -33.11
N ILE A 451 19.47 -7.57 -32.36
CA ILE A 451 19.92 -7.53 -30.97
C ILE A 451 21.44 -7.55 -30.90
N HIS A 452 22.01 -6.71 -30.03
CA HIS A 452 23.43 -6.58 -29.75
C HIS A 452 23.69 -6.75 -28.26
N SER A 453 24.88 -7.24 -27.90
CA SER A 453 25.40 -7.20 -26.54
C SER A 453 26.76 -6.51 -26.49
N GLN A 454 27.11 -5.95 -25.34
CA GLN A 454 28.39 -5.30 -25.16
C GLN A 454 29.47 -6.34 -24.84
N LYS A 455 30.53 -6.39 -25.66
CA LYS A 455 31.73 -7.22 -25.49
C LYS A 455 32.94 -6.32 -25.67
N ASP A 456 33.80 -6.22 -24.66
CA ASP A 456 35.02 -5.39 -24.69
C ASP A 456 34.77 -3.93 -25.10
N GLY A 457 33.68 -3.36 -24.58
CA GLY A 457 33.27 -1.99 -24.88
C GLY A 457 32.64 -1.77 -26.26
N ARG A 458 32.52 -2.81 -27.10
CA ARG A 458 31.91 -2.74 -28.43
C ARG A 458 30.57 -3.48 -28.46
N TRP A 459 29.64 -2.98 -29.25
CA TRP A 459 28.36 -3.65 -29.51
C TRP A 459 28.53 -4.70 -30.59
N VAL A 460 28.22 -5.95 -30.27
CA VAL A 460 28.35 -7.10 -31.19
C VAL A 460 26.96 -7.72 -31.36
N PRO A 461 26.51 -7.99 -32.60
CA PRO A 461 25.22 -8.64 -32.83
C PRO A 461 25.19 -10.04 -32.18
N GLU A 462 24.02 -10.45 -31.71
CA GLU A 462 23.80 -11.76 -31.13
C GLU A 462 23.00 -12.65 -32.07
N ASP A 463 23.30 -13.95 -32.02
CA ASP A 463 22.62 -15.00 -32.76
C ASP A 463 21.21 -15.25 -32.19
N GLU A 464 20.24 -15.55 -33.06
CA GLU A 464 18.82 -15.68 -32.70
C GLU A 464 18.54 -16.84 -31.73
N GLU A 465 19.29 -17.93 -31.85
CA GLU A 465 19.15 -19.13 -31.03
C GLU A 465 19.88 -19.00 -29.68
N LYS A 466 20.68 -17.94 -29.51
CA LYS A 466 21.47 -17.74 -28.31
C LYS A 466 20.58 -17.54 -27.08
N ASN A 467 20.82 -18.33 -26.05
CA ASN A 467 20.15 -18.17 -24.76
C ASN A 467 20.48 -16.82 -24.11
N ILE A 468 19.49 -16.24 -23.45
CA ILE A 468 19.66 -14.98 -22.70
C ILE A 468 20.35 -15.28 -21.37
N ASN A 469 21.57 -14.76 -21.21
CA ASN A 469 22.38 -14.96 -20.01
C ASN A 469 23.01 -13.65 -19.48
N ARG A 470 22.54 -12.49 -19.95
CA ARG A 470 23.03 -11.15 -19.58
C ARG A 470 21.88 -10.19 -19.28
N GLY A 471 22.21 -8.97 -18.87
CA GLY A 471 21.24 -7.88 -18.74
C GLY A 471 20.43 -7.88 -17.45
N THR A 472 20.92 -8.51 -16.38
CA THR A 472 20.34 -8.37 -15.04
C THR A 472 20.60 -6.98 -14.44
N SER A 473 21.64 -6.28 -14.93
CA SER A 473 21.95 -4.89 -14.59
C SER A 473 21.71 -3.96 -15.78
N ARG A 474 21.40 -2.68 -15.52
CA ARG A 474 21.29 -1.66 -16.58
C ARG A 474 22.59 -1.44 -17.35
N LYS A 475 23.74 -1.67 -16.72
CA LYS A 475 25.06 -1.51 -17.35
C LYS A 475 25.34 -2.62 -18.37
N ASP A 476 24.74 -3.79 -18.18
CA ASP A 476 24.92 -4.97 -19.03
C ASP A 476 23.73 -5.24 -19.95
N CYS A 477 22.94 -4.20 -20.25
CA CYS A 477 21.71 -4.35 -21.05
C CYS A 477 21.99 -4.79 -22.50
N TYR A 478 21.00 -5.43 -23.12
CA TYR A 478 21.03 -5.67 -24.56
C TYR A 478 20.66 -4.39 -25.31
N GLY A 479 21.34 -4.16 -26.42
CA GLY A 479 21.01 -3.11 -27.37
C GLY A 479 20.14 -3.65 -28.49
N PHE A 480 19.12 -2.92 -28.95
CA PHE A 480 18.38 -3.30 -30.16
C PHE A 480 18.40 -2.19 -31.20
N VAL A 481 18.61 -2.56 -32.46
CA VAL A 481 18.61 -1.66 -33.62
C VAL A 481 17.38 -1.98 -34.47
N LEU A 482 16.63 -0.95 -34.84
CA LEU A 482 15.52 -1.07 -35.80
C LEU A 482 16.06 -0.93 -37.23
N PRO A 483 15.42 -1.54 -38.24
CA PRO A 483 15.77 -1.28 -39.63
C PRO A 483 15.66 0.23 -39.92
N PRO A 484 16.43 0.73 -40.91
CA PRO A 484 16.22 2.09 -41.40
C PRO A 484 14.73 2.24 -41.74
N ALA A 485 14.15 3.39 -41.41
CA ALA A 485 12.87 3.75 -42.02
C ALA A 485 13.17 3.98 -43.50
N ASP A 486 13.04 2.94 -44.32
CA ASP A 486 13.07 3.07 -45.77
C ASP A 486 12.05 4.14 -46.11
N GLY A 487 12.52 5.22 -46.74
CA GLY A 487 11.83 6.52 -46.80
C GLY A 487 10.32 6.39 -47.02
N ALA A 488 9.58 6.60 -45.94
CA ALA A 488 8.14 6.84 -45.97
C ALA A 488 7.86 8.30 -46.35
#